data_AF-A0A285NL89-F1
#
_entry.id   AF-A0A285NL89-F1
#
_cell.length_a   1.000
_cell.length_b   1.000
_cell.length_c   1.000
_cell.angle_alpha   90.00
_cell.angle_beta   90.00
_cell.angle_gamma   90.00
#
_symmetry.space_group_name_H-M   'P 1'
#
loop_
_entity.id
_entity.type
_entity.pdbx_description
1 polymer ?
#
loop_
_entity_poly.entity_id
_entity_poly.type
_entity_poly.pdbx_seq_one_letter_code
_entity_poly.pdbx_strand_id
1 'polypeptide(L)'
;MNEDKKNDKQGHYYLATLLVRLFPNQIRTIREKTTHVARDLLKALQEMQQDIEIISEVESELKKTLLQLGFPPNLDHLYTRSYSELLCKIRSSHTEDQLLKDLNEYMCNLFNDEVIDEIFMEWESFHSINRRRKILHEIIECHKHGFYFTSIPAALTQIEGSVMDAFKITGETKNGAHYIMLEELLETDFEKEVHVFYTDHIKGRFILGADLRNAIGRNAILHGYDTGYGTELSSLKVILFLDYLFKRIELLDDSDIKPFLERNRNRIFK
;
A
#
# COMPACT_ATOMS: atom_id res chain seq x y z
N MET A 1 -9.61 -47.16 -23.36
CA MET A 1 -8.56 -46.13 -23.54
C MET A 1 -7.69 -45.90 -22.28
N ASN A 2 -7.56 -46.90 -21.38
CA ASN A 2 -6.82 -46.78 -20.11
C ASN A 2 -5.80 -47.92 -19.85
N GLU A 3 -5.67 -48.91 -20.75
CA GLU A 3 -4.74 -50.04 -20.58
C GLU A 3 -3.36 -49.78 -21.22
N ASP A 4 -3.28 -49.02 -22.32
CA ASP A 4 -2.00 -48.69 -22.98
C ASP A 4 -1.06 -47.84 -22.11
N LYS A 5 -1.60 -46.97 -21.23
CA LYS A 5 -0.79 -46.15 -20.31
C LYS A 5 -0.16 -46.96 -19.16
N LYS A 6 -0.63 -48.18 -18.91
CA LYS A 6 -0.14 -49.05 -17.82
C LYS A 6 1.08 -49.86 -18.27
N ASN A 7 1.08 -50.35 -19.52
CA ASN A 7 2.19 -51.09 -20.11
C ASN A 7 3.44 -50.21 -20.34
N ASP A 8 3.24 -48.95 -20.71
CA ASP A 8 4.33 -48.00 -21.01
C ASP A 8 5.18 -47.69 -19.75
N LYS A 9 4.52 -47.52 -18.60
CA LYS A 9 5.20 -47.31 -17.30
C LYS A 9 6.02 -48.51 -16.83
N GLN A 10 5.60 -49.73 -17.15
CA GLN A 10 6.29 -50.96 -16.79
C GLN A 10 7.58 -51.15 -17.61
N GLY A 11 7.55 -50.80 -18.91
CA GLY A 11 8.74 -50.78 -19.78
C GLY A 11 9.79 -49.76 -19.34
N HIS A 12 9.39 -48.54 -18.97
CA HIS A 12 10.29 -47.51 -18.44
C HIS A 12 10.98 -47.93 -17.14
N TYR A 13 10.27 -48.62 -16.25
CA TYR A 13 10.85 -49.14 -15.00
C TYR A 13 11.92 -50.20 -15.28
N TYR A 14 11.69 -51.08 -16.26
CA TYR A 14 12.63 -52.13 -16.64
C TYR A 14 13.92 -51.55 -17.25
N LEU A 15 13.79 -50.56 -18.14
CA LEU A 15 14.91 -49.84 -18.74
C LEU A 15 15.72 -49.06 -17.70
N ALA A 16 15.07 -48.36 -16.77
CA ALA A 16 15.75 -47.66 -15.69
C ALA A 16 16.54 -48.64 -14.78
N THR A 17 15.95 -49.79 -14.46
CA THR A 17 16.60 -50.83 -13.66
C THR A 17 17.81 -51.44 -14.38
N LEU A 18 17.72 -51.63 -15.69
CA LEU A 18 18.81 -52.14 -16.53
C LEU A 18 19.96 -51.14 -16.62
N LEU A 19 19.68 -49.85 -16.80
CA LEU A 19 20.68 -48.77 -16.84
C LEU A 19 21.45 -48.65 -15.51
N VAL A 20 20.76 -48.78 -14.37
CA VAL A 20 21.41 -48.80 -13.04
C VAL A 20 22.35 -49.98 -12.87
N ARG A 21 22.01 -51.15 -13.44
CA ARG A 21 22.88 -52.34 -13.39
C ARG A 21 24.07 -52.26 -14.34
N LEU A 22 23.89 -51.70 -15.54
CA LEU A 22 24.94 -51.62 -16.56
C LEU A 22 25.96 -50.50 -16.28
N PHE A 23 25.52 -49.41 -15.64
CA PHE A 23 26.33 -48.21 -15.43
C PHE A 23 26.32 -47.70 -13.98
N PRO A 24 26.57 -48.56 -12.97
CA PRO A 24 26.37 -48.21 -11.56
C PRO A 24 27.24 -47.03 -11.09
N ASN A 25 28.48 -46.95 -11.57
CA ASN A 25 29.41 -45.87 -11.20
C ASN A 25 28.99 -44.53 -11.80
N GLN A 26 28.57 -44.51 -13.07
CA GLN A 26 28.15 -43.27 -13.74
C GLN A 26 26.84 -42.74 -13.15
N ILE A 27 25.87 -43.61 -12.87
CA ILE A 27 24.63 -43.22 -12.19
C ILE A 27 24.90 -42.73 -10.77
N ARG A 28 25.82 -43.36 -10.03
CA ARG A 28 26.24 -42.89 -8.71
C ARG A 28 26.86 -41.48 -8.79
N THR A 29 27.79 -41.25 -9.72
CA THR A 29 28.41 -39.93 -9.93
C THR A 29 27.38 -38.86 -10.32
N ILE A 30 26.43 -39.19 -11.20
CA ILE A 30 25.33 -38.28 -11.56
C ILE A 30 24.49 -37.95 -10.33
N ARG A 31 24.11 -38.96 -9.53
CA ARG A 31 23.33 -38.77 -8.31
C ARG A 31 24.07 -37.89 -7.30
N GLU A 32 25.36 -38.14 -7.07
CA GLU A 32 26.20 -37.34 -6.18
C GLU A 32 26.27 -35.88 -6.65
N LYS A 33 26.52 -35.63 -7.93
CA LYS A 33 26.51 -34.27 -8.52
C LYS A 33 25.14 -33.59 -8.40
N THR A 34 24.06 -34.31 -8.72
CA THR A 34 22.69 -33.77 -8.64
C THR A 34 22.30 -33.43 -7.20
N THR A 35 22.72 -34.27 -6.25
CA THR A 35 22.50 -34.03 -4.81
C THR A 35 23.29 -32.84 -4.31
N HIS A 36 24.52 -32.65 -4.81
CA HIS A 36 25.32 -31.46 -4.49
C HIS A 36 24.68 -30.19 -5.03
N VAL A 37 24.27 -30.16 -6.30
CA VAL A 37 23.57 -29.02 -6.90
C VAL A 37 22.27 -28.70 -6.16
N ALA A 38 21.49 -29.73 -5.80
CA ALA A 38 20.25 -29.53 -5.04
C ALA A 38 20.51 -28.95 -3.64
N ARG A 39 21.60 -29.36 -2.97
CA ARG A 39 22.00 -28.82 -1.67
C ARG A 39 22.44 -27.36 -1.77
N ASP A 40 23.23 -27.03 -2.79
CA ASP A 40 23.69 -25.66 -3.01
C ASP A 40 22.52 -24.73 -3.35
N LEU A 41 21.58 -25.20 -4.17
CA LEU A 41 20.35 -24.46 -4.46
C LEU A 41 19.51 -24.24 -3.20
N LEU A 42 19.35 -25.27 -2.35
CA LEU A 42 18.63 -25.14 -1.10
C LEU A 42 19.29 -24.11 -0.17
N LYS A 43 20.63 -24.11 -0.08
CA LYS A 43 21.38 -23.12 0.70
C LYS A 43 21.18 -21.70 0.16
N ALA A 44 21.26 -21.52 -1.15
CA ALA A 44 21.02 -20.21 -1.78
C ALA A 44 19.57 -19.72 -1.56
N LEU A 45 18.58 -20.62 -1.63
CA LEU A 45 17.18 -20.28 -1.32
C LEU A 45 17.00 -19.88 0.15
N GLN A 46 17.69 -20.54 1.08
CA GLN A 46 17.67 -20.19 2.50
C GLN A 46 18.33 -18.84 2.77
N GLU A 47 19.45 -18.54 2.11
CA GLU A 47 20.12 -17.23 2.19
C GLU A 47 19.21 -16.12 1.65
N MET A 48 18.59 -16.32 0.48
CA MET A 48 17.61 -15.36 -0.06
C MET A 48 16.39 -15.17 0.85
N GLN A 49 15.91 -16.23 1.51
CA GLN A 49 14.83 -16.11 2.47
C GLN A 49 15.22 -15.21 3.65
N GLN A 50 16.43 -15.37 4.20
CA GLN A 50 16.92 -14.52 5.28
C GLN A 50 17.06 -13.06 4.83
N ASP A 51 17.58 -12.83 3.63
CA ASP A 51 17.70 -11.46 3.08
C ASP A 51 16.32 -10.81 2.89
N ILE A 52 15.31 -11.56 2.44
CA ILE A 52 13.93 -11.07 2.30
C ILE A 52 13.32 -10.70 3.66
N GLU A 53 13.55 -11.52 4.69
CA GLU A 53 13.07 -11.23 6.06
C GLU A 53 13.67 -9.92 6.60
N ILE A 54 14.98 -9.71 6.40
CA ILE A 54 15.67 -8.46 6.80
C ILE A 54 15.11 -7.26 6.04
N ILE A 55 14.91 -7.38 4.72
CA ILE A 55 14.33 -6.29 3.91
C ILE A 55 12.92 -5.94 4.39
N SER A 56 12.10 -6.94 4.67
CA SER A 56 10.73 -6.74 5.16
C SER A 56 10.69 -6.03 6.52
N GLU A 57 11.63 -6.32 7.42
CA GLU A 57 11.73 -5.65 8.72
C GLU A 57 12.10 -4.17 8.54
N VAL A 58 13.11 -3.89 7.73
CA VAL A 58 13.56 -2.52 7.41
C VAL A 58 12.45 -1.70 6.74
N GLU A 59 11.70 -2.31 5.82
CA GLU A 59 10.58 -1.66 5.15
C GLU A 59 9.48 -1.27 6.16
N SER A 60 9.14 -2.18 7.08
CA SER A 60 8.16 -1.95 8.14
C SER A 60 8.58 -0.81 9.07
N GLU A 61 9.85 -0.76 9.51
CA GLU A 61 10.37 0.32 10.33
C GLU A 61 10.36 1.67 9.60
N LEU A 62 10.71 1.68 8.31
CA LEU A 62 10.68 2.92 7.52
C LEU A 62 9.25 3.43 7.39
N LYS A 63 8.29 2.57 7.04
CA LYS A 63 6.88 2.93 6.92
C LYS A 63 6.36 3.54 8.23
N LYS A 64 6.70 2.95 9.38
CA LYS A 64 6.36 3.50 10.72
C LYS A 64 6.99 4.87 10.96
N THR A 65 8.27 5.03 10.61
CA THR A 65 8.98 6.31 10.77
C THR A 65 8.34 7.40 9.91
N LEU A 66 8.01 7.09 8.65
CA LEU A 66 7.37 8.04 7.74
C LEU A 66 5.96 8.43 8.20
N LEU A 67 5.19 7.48 8.73
CA LEU A 67 3.90 7.75 9.38
C LEU A 67 4.04 8.74 10.54
N GLN A 68 5.03 8.55 11.41
CA GLN A 68 5.33 9.47 12.53
C GLN A 68 5.72 10.87 12.05
N LEU A 69 6.38 10.96 10.90
CA LEU A 69 6.75 12.23 10.25
C LEU A 69 5.59 12.83 9.43
N GLY A 70 4.40 12.23 9.48
CA GLY A 70 3.19 12.74 8.83
C GLY A 70 3.12 12.46 7.33
N PHE A 71 3.74 11.37 6.86
CA PHE A 71 3.56 10.85 5.51
C PHE A 71 2.62 9.64 5.51
N PRO A 72 1.79 9.48 4.47
CA PRO A 72 0.88 8.34 4.36
C PRO A 72 1.66 7.02 4.18
N PRO A 73 1.03 5.89 4.53
CA PRO A 73 1.68 4.58 4.62
C PRO A 73 2.05 3.96 3.28
N ASN A 74 1.42 4.39 2.18
CA ASN A 74 1.63 3.73 0.90
C ASN A 74 2.88 4.26 0.20
N LEU A 75 3.79 3.33 0.00
CA LEU A 75 5.11 3.53 -0.59
C LEU A 75 5.41 2.42 -1.58
N ASP A 76 4.39 1.74 -2.11
CA ASP A 76 4.56 0.63 -3.05
C ASP A 76 5.26 1.08 -4.34
N HIS A 77 5.22 2.38 -4.66
CA HIS A 77 5.94 3.01 -5.76
C HIS A 77 7.42 3.36 -5.42
N LEU A 78 7.86 3.11 -4.18
CA LEU A 78 9.28 3.22 -3.84
C LEU A 78 10.01 2.00 -4.40
N TYR A 79 10.86 2.22 -5.40
CA TYR A 79 11.86 1.21 -5.76
C TYR A 79 12.85 1.00 -4.60
N THR A 80 13.46 -0.18 -4.49
CA THR A 80 14.43 -0.53 -3.43
C THR A 80 15.55 0.51 -3.25
N ARG A 81 15.95 1.18 -4.33
CA ARG A 81 16.95 2.26 -4.27
C ARG A 81 16.44 3.47 -3.48
N SER A 82 15.17 3.82 -3.65
CA SER A 82 14.51 4.93 -2.95
C SER A 82 14.43 4.69 -1.44
N TYR A 83 14.34 3.42 -0.99
CA TYR A 83 14.38 3.06 0.43
C TYR A 83 15.74 3.33 1.08
N SER A 84 16.83 2.96 0.41
CA SER A 84 18.19 3.18 0.94
C SER A 84 18.53 4.66 1.08
N GLU A 85 18.11 5.48 0.12
CA GLU A 85 18.32 6.93 0.13
C GLU A 85 17.50 7.61 1.24
N LEU A 86 16.24 7.17 1.46
CA LEU A 86 15.41 7.61 2.58
C LEU A 86 16.06 7.29 3.93
N LEU A 87 16.52 6.05 4.12
CA LEU A 87 17.18 5.63 5.36
C LEU A 87 18.47 6.41 5.61
N CYS A 88 19.26 6.66 4.56
CA CYS A 88 20.44 7.51 4.67
C CYS A 88 20.09 8.93 5.09
N LYS A 89 19.06 9.55 4.52
CA LYS A 89 18.57 10.88 4.94
C LYS A 89 18.14 10.87 6.41
N ILE A 90 17.29 9.93 6.81
CA ILE A 90 16.82 9.79 8.20
C ILE A 90 17.99 9.65 9.19
N ARG A 91 19.02 8.86 8.85
CA ARG A 91 20.17 8.60 9.73
C ARG A 91 21.22 9.71 9.74
N SER A 92 21.28 10.56 8.71
CA SER A 92 22.31 11.59 8.54
C SER A 92 21.86 13.00 8.96
N SER A 93 20.56 13.21 9.18
CA SER A 93 20.04 14.49 9.64
C SER A 93 20.44 14.77 11.10
N HIS A 94 20.88 16.01 11.35
CA HIS A 94 21.41 16.44 12.64
C HIS A 94 20.33 17.11 13.52
N THR A 95 19.22 17.54 12.93
CA THR A 95 18.05 18.11 13.60
C THR A 95 16.76 17.63 12.92
N GLU A 96 15.65 17.65 13.66
CA GLU A 96 14.32 17.27 13.16
C GLU A 96 13.84 18.20 12.04
N ASP A 97 14.03 19.52 12.18
CA ASP A 97 13.66 20.48 11.14
C ASP A 97 14.40 20.26 9.81
N GLN A 98 15.70 19.95 9.88
CA GLN A 98 16.50 19.66 8.69
C GLN A 98 16.07 18.33 8.05
N LEU A 99 15.79 17.32 8.86
CA LEU A 99 15.24 16.04 8.39
C LEU A 99 13.93 16.25 7.63
N LEU A 100 12.99 16.97 8.24
CA LEU A 100 11.68 17.21 7.64
C LEU A 100 11.82 17.95 6.31
N LYS A 101 12.68 18.97 6.24
CA LYS A 101 12.92 19.70 5.00
C LYS A 101 13.50 18.78 3.90
N ASP A 102 14.55 18.04 4.22
CA ASP A 102 15.23 17.17 3.26
C ASP A 102 14.36 16.00 2.79
N LEU A 103 13.46 15.54 3.67
CA LEU A 103 12.48 14.51 3.38
C LEU A 103 11.35 15.05 2.51
N ASN A 104 10.80 16.22 2.83
CA ASN A 104 9.74 16.85 2.04
C ASN A 104 10.19 17.08 0.59
N GLU A 105 11.39 17.66 0.40
CA GLU A 105 11.96 17.89 -0.93
C GLU A 105 12.20 16.56 -1.67
N TYR A 106 12.74 15.56 -0.97
CA TYR A 106 12.94 14.24 -1.56
C TYR A 106 11.63 13.59 -1.98
N MET A 107 10.58 13.67 -1.17
CA MET A 107 9.28 13.07 -1.47
C MET A 107 8.60 13.76 -2.65
N CYS A 108 8.62 15.09 -2.75
CA CYS A 108 8.09 15.77 -3.94
C CYS A 108 8.87 15.41 -5.21
N ASN A 109 10.20 15.31 -5.14
CA ASN A 109 11.02 14.92 -6.30
C ASN A 109 10.77 13.47 -6.73
N LEU A 110 10.51 12.60 -5.75
CA LEU A 110 10.30 11.18 -5.98
C LEU A 110 8.92 10.90 -6.58
N PHE A 111 7.89 11.61 -6.12
CA PHE A 111 6.53 11.55 -6.65
C PHE A 111 6.30 12.69 -7.64
N ASN A 112 7.11 12.69 -8.69
CA ASN A 112 6.98 13.60 -9.80
C ASN A 112 5.72 13.29 -10.66
N ASP A 113 5.45 14.14 -11.65
CA ASP A 113 4.31 14.01 -12.54
C ASP A 113 4.19 12.63 -13.20
N GLU A 114 5.31 12.00 -13.57
CA GLU A 114 5.30 10.65 -14.15
C GLU A 114 4.80 9.60 -13.15
N VAL A 115 5.29 9.62 -11.91
CA VAL A 115 4.84 8.68 -10.87
C VAL A 115 3.39 8.95 -10.47
N ILE A 116 2.97 10.21 -10.46
CA ILE A 116 1.57 10.58 -10.21
C ILE A 116 0.65 10.05 -11.31
N ASP A 117 1.09 10.10 -12.57
CA ASP A 117 0.34 9.51 -13.69
C ASP A 117 0.27 7.97 -13.56
N GLU A 118 1.33 7.31 -13.10
CA GLU A 118 1.31 5.87 -12.81
C GLU A 118 0.29 5.50 -11.73
N ILE A 119 0.24 6.25 -10.64
CA ILE A 119 -0.77 6.11 -9.58
C ILE A 119 -2.18 6.25 -10.18
N PHE A 120 -2.41 7.28 -11.00
CA PHE A 120 -3.71 7.50 -11.61
C PHE A 120 -4.10 6.38 -12.58
N MET A 121 -3.16 5.90 -13.40
CA MET A 121 -3.40 4.75 -14.30
C MET A 121 -3.77 3.49 -13.53
N GLU A 122 -3.16 3.26 -12.37
CA GLU A 122 -3.53 2.16 -11.49
C GLU A 122 -4.98 2.33 -11.00
N TRP A 123 -5.37 3.53 -10.55
CA TRP A 123 -6.73 3.83 -10.11
C TRP A 123 -7.78 3.60 -11.21
N GLU A 124 -7.44 3.84 -12.47
CA GLU A 124 -8.36 3.61 -13.58
C GLU A 124 -8.73 2.13 -13.78
N SER A 125 -7.91 1.22 -13.26
CA SER A 125 -8.14 -0.23 -13.26
C SER A 125 -9.08 -0.70 -12.15
N PHE A 126 -9.26 0.10 -11.09
CA PHE A 126 -10.07 -0.27 -9.93
C PHE A 126 -11.56 -0.11 -10.22
N HIS A 127 -12.30 -1.21 -10.07
CA HIS A 127 -13.74 -1.22 -10.35
C HIS A 127 -14.51 -0.40 -9.32
N SER A 128 -14.03 -0.41 -8.08
CA SER A 128 -14.70 0.17 -6.90
C SER A 128 -14.81 1.70 -6.93
N ILE A 129 -13.92 2.38 -7.66
CA ILE A 129 -13.85 3.85 -7.73
C ILE A 129 -14.20 4.44 -9.10
N ASN A 130 -14.62 3.62 -10.06
CA ASN A 130 -14.84 4.04 -11.44
C ASN A 130 -15.83 5.22 -11.59
N ARG A 131 -16.83 5.32 -10.71
CA ARG A 131 -17.79 6.44 -10.68
C ARG A 131 -17.14 7.79 -10.41
N ARG A 132 -15.97 7.81 -9.77
CA ARG A 132 -15.23 9.01 -9.36
C ARG A 132 -14.12 9.40 -10.32
N ARG A 133 -13.86 8.60 -11.36
CA ARG A 133 -12.74 8.75 -12.30
C ARG A 133 -12.54 10.19 -12.79
N LYS A 134 -13.61 10.88 -13.21
CA LYS A 134 -13.53 12.26 -13.70
C LYS A 134 -13.06 13.24 -12.63
N ILE A 135 -13.57 13.09 -11.41
CA ILE A 135 -13.18 13.94 -10.26
C ILE A 135 -11.71 13.68 -9.90
N LEU A 136 -11.31 12.40 -9.88
CA LEU A 136 -9.93 11.99 -9.60
C LEU A 136 -8.96 12.53 -10.66
N HIS A 137 -9.32 12.46 -11.94
CA HIS A 137 -8.54 13.06 -13.02
C HIS A 137 -8.35 14.57 -12.81
N GLU A 138 -9.42 15.31 -12.49
CA GLU A 138 -9.31 16.75 -12.21
C GLU A 138 -8.44 17.06 -11.00
N ILE A 139 -8.48 16.22 -9.95
CA ILE A 139 -7.60 16.34 -8.78
C ILE A 139 -6.12 16.21 -9.20
N ILE A 140 -5.79 15.19 -9.99
CA ILE A 140 -4.43 14.95 -10.47
C ILE A 140 -3.95 16.10 -11.34
N GLU A 141 -4.76 16.53 -12.31
CA GLU A 141 -4.42 17.68 -13.15
C GLU A 141 -4.21 18.96 -12.34
N CYS A 142 -5.05 19.20 -11.32
CA CYS A 142 -4.84 20.33 -10.41
C CYS A 142 -3.53 20.24 -9.65
N HIS A 143 -3.13 19.05 -9.18
CA HIS A 143 -1.85 18.85 -8.51
C HIS A 143 -0.67 19.19 -9.42
N LYS A 144 -0.62 18.58 -10.61
CA LYS A 144 0.48 18.75 -11.59
C LYS A 144 0.63 20.21 -12.04
N HIS A 145 -0.47 20.95 -12.14
CA HIS A 145 -0.46 22.38 -12.51
C HIS A 145 -0.27 23.34 -11.33
N GLY A 146 -0.05 22.85 -10.11
CA GLY A 146 0.17 23.69 -8.93
C GLY A 146 -1.10 24.30 -8.32
N PHE A 147 -2.29 23.88 -8.74
CA PHE A 147 -3.57 24.32 -8.19
C PHE A 147 -3.93 23.59 -6.88
N TYR A 148 -3.02 23.65 -5.91
CA TYR A 148 -3.12 22.91 -4.64
C TYR A 148 -4.34 23.29 -3.80
N PHE A 149 -4.73 24.57 -3.81
CA PHE A 149 -5.95 25.05 -3.14
C PHE A 149 -7.23 24.42 -3.68
N THR A 150 -7.21 23.91 -4.92
CA THR A 150 -8.33 23.21 -5.54
C THR A 150 -8.19 21.69 -5.39
N SER A 151 -6.98 21.17 -5.64
CA SER A 151 -6.67 19.74 -5.53
C SER A 151 -6.98 19.20 -4.13
N ILE A 152 -6.49 19.87 -3.08
CA ILE A 152 -6.57 19.36 -1.70
C ILE A 152 -8.02 19.21 -1.23
N PRO A 153 -8.90 20.23 -1.27
CA PRO A 153 -10.29 20.07 -0.85
C PRO A 153 -11.05 19.05 -1.71
N ALA A 154 -10.83 19.06 -3.03
CA ALA A 154 -11.45 18.10 -3.94
C ALA A 154 -11.08 16.67 -3.55
N ALA A 155 -9.80 16.40 -3.30
CA ALA A 155 -9.28 15.10 -2.89
C ALA A 155 -9.80 14.68 -1.51
N LEU A 156 -9.77 15.58 -0.51
CA LEU A 156 -10.26 15.30 0.85
C LEU A 156 -11.74 14.90 0.89
N THR A 157 -12.57 15.47 0.01
CA THR A 157 -13.99 15.08 -0.07
C THR A 157 -14.20 13.69 -0.69
N GLN A 158 -13.23 13.16 -1.43
CA GLN A 158 -13.32 11.81 -2.00
C GLN A 158 -13.09 10.71 -0.97
N ILE A 159 -12.38 10.97 0.14
CA ILE A 159 -12.08 9.98 1.18
C ILE A 159 -13.36 9.31 1.69
N GLU A 160 -14.27 10.10 2.29
CA GLU A 160 -15.50 9.55 2.85
C GLU A 160 -16.40 8.97 1.77
N GLY A 161 -16.52 9.65 0.63
CA GLY A 161 -17.36 9.20 -0.46
C GLY A 161 -16.94 7.83 -1.00
N SER A 162 -15.64 7.62 -1.23
CA SER A 162 -15.11 6.35 -1.75
C SER A 162 -15.33 5.21 -0.76
N VAL A 163 -15.19 5.45 0.55
CA VAL A 163 -15.51 4.45 1.58
C VAL A 163 -16.99 4.08 1.54
N MET A 164 -17.88 5.06 1.46
CA MET A 164 -19.33 4.79 1.39
C MET A 164 -19.71 3.97 0.14
N ASP A 165 -19.09 4.27 -1.00
CA ASP A 165 -19.30 3.54 -2.24
C ASP A 165 -18.79 2.08 -2.13
N ALA A 166 -17.60 1.88 -1.54
CA ALA A 166 -17.00 0.56 -1.35
C ALA A 166 -17.91 -0.38 -0.56
N PHE A 167 -18.50 0.11 0.54
CA PHE A 167 -19.45 -0.64 1.35
C PHE A 167 -20.87 -0.67 0.78
N LYS A 168 -21.09 -0.16 -0.44
CA LYS A 168 -22.39 -0.17 -1.15
C LYS A 168 -23.51 0.47 -0.33
N ILE A 169 -23.18 1.50 0.45
CA ILE A 169 -24.15 2.17 1.31
C ILE A 169 -25.08 3.04 0.46
N THR A 170 -26.39 2.88 0.68
CA THR A 170 -27.43 3.71 0.06
C THR A 170 -28.40 4.24 1.11
N GLY A 171 -28.90 5.46 0.93
CA GLY A 171 -29.86 6.09 1.84
C GLY A 171 -29.22 6.87 2.98
N GLU A 172 -30.03 7.24 3.97
CA GLU A 172 -29.54 8.01 5.11
C GLU A 172 -28.75 7.15 6.10
N THR A 173 -27.56 7.62 6.43
CA THR A 173 -26.75 7.06 7.50
C THR A 173 -26.73 7.94 8.73
N LYS A 174 -26.34 7.35 9.87
CA LYS A 174 -26.03 8.11 11.08
C LYS A 174 -24.75 8.91 10.88
N ASN A 175 -24.67 10.05 11.59
CA ASN A 175 -23.45 10.85 11.60
C ASN A 175 -22.27 9.99 12.07
N GLY A 176 -21.18 10.02 11.30
CA GLY A 176 -19.97 9.26 11.58
C GLY A 176 -19.99 7.79 11.15
N ALA A 177 -21.00 7.34 10.41
CA ALA A 177 -21.02 5.97 9.86
C ALA A 177 -19.77 5.65 9.01
N HIS A 178 -19.29 6.62 8.22
CA HIS A 178 -18.06 6.48 7.43
C HIS A 178 -16.82 6.21 8.30
N TYR A 179 -16.77 6.66 9.56
CA TYR A 179 -15.64 6.36 10.45
C TYR A 179 -15.60 4.88 10.82
N ILE A 180 -16.77 4.26 11.04
CA ILE A 180 -16.84 2.83 11.39
C ILE A 180 -16.35 1.98 10.21
N MET A 181 -16.73 2.36 8.98
CA MET A 181 -16.28 1.67 7.76
C MET A 181 -14.80 1.91 7.47
N LEU A 182 -14.31 3.12 7.75
CA LEU A 182 -12.90 3.42 7.62
C LEU A 182 -12.07 2.70 8.69
N GLU A 183 -12.58 2.54 9.91
CA GLU A 183 -11.95 1.72 10.95
C GLU A 183 -11.81 0.26 10.50
N GLU A 184 -12.86 -0.34 9.92
CA GLU A 184 -12.81 -1.70 9.37
C GLU A 184 -11.76 -1.83 8.25
N LEU A 185 -11.65 -0.84 7.38
CA LEU A 185 -10.65 -0.81 6.31
C LEU A 185 -9.21 -0.74 6.83
N LEU A 186 -9.03 -0.29 8.07
CA LEU A 186 -7.76 0.05 8.70
C LEU A 186 -7.48 -0.77 9.98
N GLU A 187 -8.06 -1.97 10.14
CA GLU A 187 -8.03 -2.70 11.42
C GLU A 187 -6.91 -3.76 11.60
N THR A 188 -5.97 -3.96 10.65
CA THR A 188 -4.80 -4.86 10.91
C THR A 188 -3.62 -4.18 11.63
N ASP A 189 -2.59 -4.95 12.04
CA ASP A 189 -1.52 -4.48 12.93
C ASP A 189 -0.61 -3.38 12.36
N PHE A 190 -0.49 -3.23 11.03
CA PHE A 190 0.16 -2.06 10.40
C PHE A 190 -0.80 -0.87 10.29
N GLU A 191 -2.09 -1.14 10.40
CA GLU A 191 -3.17 -0.21 10.10
C GLU A 191 -3.60 0.58 11.34
N LYS A 192 -3.15 0.17 12.54
CA LYS A 192 -3.25 1.00 13.77
C LYS A 192 -2.47 2.29 13.63
N GLU A 193 -1.24 2.25 13.13
CA GLU A 193 -0.43 3.44 12.89
C GLU A 193 -1.02 4.30 11.76
N VAL A 194 -1.65 3.68 10.76
CA VAL A 194 -2.40 4.39 9.72
C VAL A 194 -3.68 5.02 10.27
N HIS A 195 -4.36 4.35 11.19
CA HIS A 195 -5.53 4.87 11.88
C HIS A 195 -5.16 6.06 12.77
N VAL A 196 -4.00 6.01 13.43
CA VAL A 196 -3.42 7.14 14.16
C VAL A 196 -3.10 8.28 13.18
N PHE A 197 -2.44 7.99 12.04
CA PHE A 197 -2.18 9.00 11.01
C PHE A 197 -3.47 9.65 10.51
N TYR A 198 -4.50 8.87 10.17
CA TYR A 198 -5.79 9.39 9.77
C TYR A 198 -6.42 10.22 10.89
N THR A 199 -6.40 9.74 12.13
CA THR A 199 -7.05 10.40 13.27
C THR A 199 -6.36 11.72 13.65
N ASP A 200 -5.03 11.75 13.61
CA ASP A 200 -4.23 12.87 14.10
C ASP A 200 -3.89 13.87 13.00
N HIS A 201 -3.63 13.40 11.77
CA HIS A 201 -3.19 14.25 10.65
C HIS A 201 -4.29 14.58 9.64
N ILE A 202 -5.30 13.73 9.45
CA ILE A 202 -6.41 13.99 8.51
C ILE A 202 -7.66 14.47 9.24
N LYS A 203 -8.07 13.78 10.31
CA LYS A 203 -9.25 14.07 11.13
C LYS A 203 -9.00 15.11 12.21
N GLY A 204 -7.73 15.30 12.61
CA GLY A 204 -7.22 15.99 13.80
C GLY A 204 -8.15 17.00 14.45
N ARG A 205 -8.27 16.92 15.79
CA ARG A 205 -9.09 17.85 16.58
C ARG A 205 -8.64 19.29 16.34
N PHE A 206 -9.59 20.13 15.99
CA PHE A 206 -9.41 21.56 15.82
C PHE A 206 -8.96 22.22 17.13
N ILE A 207 -7.72 22.71 17.18
CA ILE A 207 -7.23 23.65 18.19
C ILE A 207 -6.81 24.93 17.46
N LEU A 208 -7.54 26.02 17.71
CA LEU A 208 -7.27 27.33 17.12
C LEU A 208 -5.84 27.79 17.51
N GLY A 209 -4.98 28.03 16.52
CA GLY A 209 -3.61 28.54 16.73
C GLY A 209 -2.52 27.47 16.98
N ALA A 210 -2.82 26.18 16.78
CA ALA A 210 -1.80 25.14 16.81
C ALA A 210 -0.93 25.15 15.55
N ASP A 211 0.33 24.72 15.70
CA ASP A 211 1.29 24.63 14.61
C ASP A 211 0.97 23.42 13.71
N LEU A 212 0.38 23.70 12.54
CA LEU A 212 -0.13 22.69 11.60
C LEU A 212 0.94 22.18 10.62
N ARG A 213 2.22 22.45 10.86
CA ARG A 213 3.34 22.16 9.94
C ARG A 213 3.33 20.77 9.29
N ASN A 214 2.69 19.77 9.91
CA ASN A 214 2.62 18.38 9.42
C ASN A 214 1.22 17.75 9.33
N ALA A 215 0.13 18.49 9.56
CA ALA A 215 -1.23 17.94 9.59
C ALA A 215 -2.12 18.55 8.50
N ILE A 216 -2.72 17.71 7.65
CA ILE A 216 -3.76 18.12 6.70
C ILE A 216 -5.09 18.09 7.45
N GLY A 217 -5.31 19.09 8.31
CA GLY A 217 -6.52 19.15 9.13
C GLY A 217 -7.76 19.32 8.26
N ARG A 218 -8.40 18.21 7.83
CA ARG A 218 -9.54 18.21 6.91
C ARG A 218 -10.62 19.19 7.35
N ASN A 219 -10.97 19.15 8.64
CA ASN A 219 -12.00 20.02 9.19
C ASN A 219 -11.59 21.50 9.13
N ALA A 220 -10.31 21.81 9.38
CA ALA A 220 -9.82 23.18 9.29
C ALA A 220 -9.85 23.70 7.85
N ILE A 221 -9.46 22.86 6.88
CA ILE A 221 -9.44 23.21 5.46
C ILE A 221 -10.87 23.35 4.91
N LEU A 222 -11.72 22.32 5.09
CA LEU A 222 -13.07 22.30 4.51
C LEU A 222 -14.03 23.30 5.17
N HIS A 223 -13.76 23.75 6.40
CA HIS A 223 -14.50 24.84 7.04
C HIS A 223 -13.83 26.22 6.87
N GLY A 224 -12.73 26.32 6.12
CA GLY A 224 -12.09 27.58 5.76
C GLY A 224 -11.29 28.26 6.88
N TYR A 225 -10.94 27.54 7.94
CA TYR A 225 -10.11 28.05 9.03
C TYR A 225 -8.62 28.03 8.69
N ASP A 226 -8.17 27.02 7.95
CA ASP A 226 -6.82 26.98 7.39
C ASP A 226 -6.85 27.52 5.96
N THR A 227 -6.04 28.54 5.70
CA THR A 227 -5.86 29.16 4.38
C THR A 227 -4.42 29.03 3.87
N GLY A 228 -3.53 28.42 4.65
CA GLY A 228 -2.12 28.18 4.31
C GLY A 228 -1.86 26.78 3.77
N TYR A 229 -2.88 25.92 3.67
CA TYR A 229 -2.73 24.50 3.31
C TYR A 229 -2.25 24.24 1.88
N GLY A 230 -2.38 25.20 0.95
CA GLY A 230 -2.17 25.03 -0.49
C GLY A 230 -0.71 24.88 -0.90
N THR A 231 -0.08 23.76 -0.53
CA THR A 231 1.29 23.41 -0.91
C THR A 231 1.33 22.11 -1.71
N GLU A 232 2.40 21.93 -2.48
CA GLU A 232 2.67 20.70 -3.23
C GLU A 232 2.69 19.48 -2.30
N LEU A 233 3.44 19.59 -1.21
CA LEU A 233 3.57 18.54 -0.20
C LEU A 233 2.20 18.16 0.41
N SER A 234 1.37 19.16 0.74
CA SER A 234 0.03 18.89 1.26
C SER A 234 -0.82 18.14 0.23
N SER A 235 -0.77 18.56 -1.04
CA SER A 235 -1.50 17.91 -2.13
C SER A 235 -1.01 16.48 -2.34
N LEU A 236 0.31 16.27 -2.37
CA LEU A 236 0.93 14.96 -2.51
C LEU A 236 0.50 14.02 -1.38
N LYS A 237 0.57 14.48 -0.12
CA LYS A 237 0.16 13.68 1.04
C LYS A 237 -1.31 13.23 0.96
N VAL A 238 -2.21 14.08 0.46
CA VAL A 238 -3.62 13.67 0.28
C VAL A 238 -3.76 12.65 -0.86
N ILE A 239 -3.05 12.85 -1.98
CA ILE A 239 -3.07 11.92 -3.12
C ILE A 239 -2.55 10.55 -2.71
N LEU A 240 -1.41 10.48 -2.03
CA LEU A 240 -0.84 9.22 -1.54
C LEU A 240 -1.72 8.54 -0.49
N PHE A 241 -2.45 9.31 0.32
CA PHE A 241 -3.45 8.74 1.23
C PHE A 241 -4.66 8.17 0.47
N LEU A 242 -5.13 8.83 -0.59
CA LEU A 242 -6.17 8.28 -1.46
C LEU A 242 -5.69 7.01 -2.16
N ASP A 243 -4.44 6.99 -2.62
CA ASP A 243 -3.85 5.81 -3.25
C ASP A 243 -3.89 4.60 -2.30
N TYR A 244 -3.37 4.80 -1.08
CA TYR A 244 -3.45 3.79 -0.03
C TYR A 244 -4.89 3.30 0.17
N LEU A 245 -5.82 4.23 0.36
CA LEU A 245 -7.22 3.92 0.65
C LEU A 245 -7.86 3.14 -0.50
N PHE A 246 -7.59 3.49 -1.75
CA PHE A 246 -8.19 2.85 -2.91
C PHE A 246 -7.66 1.43 -3.11
N LYS A 247 -6.37 1.20 -2.87
CA LYS A 247 -5.80 -0.17 -2.83
C LYS A 247 -6.46 -1.02 -1.76
N ARG A 248 -6.73 -0.46 -0.57
CA ARG A 248 -7.46 -1.16 0.49
C ARG A 248 -8.91 -1.45 0.11
N ILE A 249 -9.58 -0.50 -0.51
CA ILE A 249 -10.95 -0.68 -1.01
C ILE A 249 -11.02 -1.79 -2.06
N GLU A 250 -10.06 -1.86 -2.98
CA GLU A 250 -10.07 -2.87 -4.04
C GLU A 250 -9.85 -4.30 -3.52
N LEU A 251 -9.25 -4.45 -2.33
CA LEU A 251 -9.14 -5.73 -1.64
C LEU A 251 -10.44 -6.18 -0.95
N LEU A 252 -11.42 -5.29 -0.77
CA LEU A 252 -12.69 -5.64 -0.14
C LEU A 252 -13.57 -6.45 -1.10
N ASP A 253 -14.20 -7.50 -0.57
CA ASP A 253 -15.23 -8.23 -1.29
C ASP A 253 -16.56 -8.33 -0.52
N ASP A 254 -17.56 -8.93 -1.18
CA ASP A 254 -18.91 -9.10 -0.62
C ASP A 254 -18.93 -9.97 0.65
N SER A 255 -17.93 -10.84 0.83
CA SER A 255 -17.79 -11.72 1.98
C SER A 255 -17.27 -10.96 3.21
N ASP A 256 -16.55 -9.87 3.02
CA ASP A 256 -16.16 -8.95 4.09
C ASP A 256 -17.29 -7.96 4.42
N ILE A 257 -17.89 -7.37 3.38
CA ILE A 257 -18.84 -6.25 3.52
C ILE A 257 -20.14 -6.70 4.20
N LYS A 258 -20.75 -7.81 3.78
CA LYS A 258 -22.08 -8.20 4.29
C LYS A 258 -22.07 -8.50 5.79
N PRO A 259 -21.17 -9.34 6.32
CA PRO A 259 -21.11 -9.59 7.76
C PRO A 259 -20.82 -8.31 8.55
N PHE A 260 -19.93 -7.44 8.05
CA PHE A 260 -19.64 -6.16 8.70
C PHE A 260 -20.90 -5.28 8.83
N LEU A 261 -21.65 -5.11 7.74
CA LEU A 261 -22.86 -4.29 7.74
C LEU A 261 -23.97 -4.87 8.63
N GLU A 262 -24.10 -6.20 8.69
CA GLU A 262 -25.04 -6.86 9.58
C GLU A 262 -24.67 -6.61 11.06
N ARG A 263 -23.40 -6.79 11.43
CA ARG A 263 -22.90 -6.52 12.79
C ARG A 263 -23.08 -5.05 13.19
N ASN A 264 -22.90 -4.12 12.26
CA ASN A 264 -22.92 -2.68 12.52
C ASN A 264 -24.21 -1.97 12.11
N ARG A 265 -25.28 -2.70 11.76
CA ARG A 265 -26.52 -2.14 11.20
C ARG A 265 -27.08 -0.98 12.03
N ASN A 266 -27.16 -1.15 13.35
CA ASN A 266 -27.71 -0.15 14.28
C ASN A 266 -26.80 1.08 14.45
N ARG A 267 -25.53 1.00 14.06
CA ARG A 267 -24.56 2.10 14.16
C ARG A 267 -24.47 2.88 12.84
N ILE A 268 -24.70 2.21 11.71
CA ILE A 268 -24.55 2.79 10.36
C ILE A 268 -25.86 3.40 9.86
N PHE A 269 -26.97 2.65 9.94
CA PHE A 269 -28.24 3.06 9.34
C PHE A 269 -29.13 3.77 10.36
N LYS A 270 -29.92 4.74 9.87
CA LYS A 270 -30.98 5.38 10.64
C LYS A 270 -32.24 4.52 10.68
#